data_AF-A0AAE1FWN8-F1
#
_entry.id   AF-A0AAE1FWN8-F1
#
_cell.length_a   1.000
_cell.length_b   1.000
_cell.length_c   1.000
_cell.angle_alpha   90.00
_cell.angle_beta   90.00
_cell.angle_gamma   90.00
#
_symmetry.space_group_name_H-M   'P 1'
#
loop_
_entity.id
_entity.type
_entity.pdbx_description
1 polymer ?
#
loop_
_entity_poly.entity_id
_entity_poly.type
_entity_poly.pdbx_seq_one_letter_code
_entity_poly.pdbx_strand_id
1 'polypeptide(L)'
;MVPVGQPANAAEGRYNTSLKKTRVVVEQIIGIWKARFKCVHQKGGTLSYTPLKCGKMAAATFLLHNYCRRRNIPLLDDPEDPDDPNPAPAAAGARLAAGQARRRQMIQEYFS
;
A
#
# COMPACT_ATOMS: atom_id res chain seq x y z
N MET A 1 6.48 0.13 -5.92
CA MET A 1 7.79 0.67 -6.36
C MET A 1 8.87 0.16 -5.42
N VAL A 2 10.04 -0.22 -5.91
CA VAL A 2 11.09 -0.88 -5.09
C VAL A 2 12.13 0.16 -4.66
N PRO A 3 12.60 0.15 -3.39
CA PRO A 3 13.74 0.95 -2.95
C PRO A 3 15.02 0.64 -3.75
N VAL A 4 15.93 1.60 -3.83
CA VAL A 4 17.30 1.36 -4.31
C VAL A 4 18.06 0.65 -3.19
N GLY A 5 18.58 -0.55 -3.44
CA GLY A 5 19.19 -1.39 -2.39
C GLY A 5 20.49 -0.81 -1.82
N GLN A 6 21.34 -0.26 -2.67
CA GLN A 6 22.60 0.40 -2.30
C GLN A 6 22.62 1.78 -2.96
N PRO A 7 22.08 2.83 -2.29
CA PRO A 7 22.07 4.17 -2.86
C PRO A 7 23.50 4.70 -2.98
N ALA A 8 23.92 5.02 -4.20
CA ALA A 8 25.27 5.49 -4.52
C ALA A 8 25.40 7.02 -4.45
N ASN A 9 24.29 7.75 -4.46
CA ASN A 9 24.27 9.20 -4.45
C ASN A 9 23.12 9.77 -3.59
N ALA A 10 23.19 11.07 -3.30
CA ALA A 10 22.21 11.77 -2.46
C ALA A 10 20.80 11.73 -3.04
N ALA A 11 20.66 11.77 -4.37
CA ALA A 11 19.40 11.66 -5.09
C ALA A 11 18.67 10.34 -4.80
N GLU A 12 19.37 9.21 -4.88
CA GLU A 12 18.84 7.88 -4.54
C GLU A 12 18.48 7.77 -3.06
N GLY A 13 19.26 8.40 -2.17
CA GLY A 13 18.95 8.50 -0.74
C GLY A 13 17.67 9.29 -0.46
N ARG A 14 17.49 10.45 -1.11
CA ARG A 14 16.28 11.29 -1.02
C ARG A 14 15.06 10.55 -1.56
N TYR A 15 15.21 9.86 -2.69
CA TYR A 15 14.17 9.00 -3.26
C TYR A 15 13.74 7.91 -2.29
N ASN A 16 14.68 7.15 -1.71
CA ASN A 16 14.36 6.08 -0.75
C ASN A 16 13.64 6.63 0.49
N THR A 17 14.08 7.80 0.99
CA THR A 17 13.45 8.47 2.13
C THR A 17 12.02 8.89 1.82
N SER A 18 11.79 9.50 0.65
CA SER A 18 10.45 9.90 0.20
C SER A 18 9.55 8.68 0.00
N LEU A 19 10.06 7.63 -0.65
CA LEU A 19 9.35 6.38 -0.84
C LEU A 19 8.94 5.76 0.51
N LYS A 20 9.85 5.73 1.50
CA LYS A 20 9.56 5.22 2.84
C LYS A 20 8.44 6.02 3.50
N LYS A 21 8.51 7.36 3.49
CA LYS A 21 7.48 8.23 4.07
C LYS A 21 6.12 7.98 3.44
N THR A 22 6.06 7.92 2.11
CA THR A 22 4.81 7.64 1.38
C THR A 22 4.27 6.25 1.72
N ARG A 23 5.13 5.22 1.77
CA ARG A 23 4.72 3.86 2.12
C ARG A 23 4.11 3.77 3.51
N VAL A 24 4.71 4.42 4.51
CA VAL A 24 4.17 4.45 5.88
C VAL A 24 2.73 4.97 5.89
N VAL A 25 2.47 6.09 5.22
CA VAL A 25 1.11 6.67 5.15
C VAL A 25 0.13 5.74 4.43
N VAL A 26 0.54 5.16 3.31
CA VAL A 26 -0.31 4.23 2.54
C VAL A 26 -0.62 2.95 3.32
N GLU A 27 0.40 2.35 3.94
CA GLU A 27 0.28 1.13 4.74
C GLU A 27 -0.61 1.37 5.96
N GLN A 28 -0.46 2.52 6.65
CA GLN A 28 -1.35 2.92 7.75
C GLN A 28 -2.81 3.09 7.30
N ILE A 29 -3.05 3.77 6.18
CA ILE A 29 -4.42 3.95 5.64
C ILE A 29 -5.04 2.60 5.28
N ILE A 30 -4.27 1.71 4.65
CA ILE A 30 -4.74 0.36 4.31
C ILE A 30 -5.06 -0.44 5.57
N GLY A 31 -4.22 -0.37 6.61
CA GLY A 31 -4.47 -1.02 7.90
C GLY A 31 -5.80 -0.57 8.52
N ILE A 32 -6.00 0.75 8.65
CA ILE A 32 -7.25 1.33 9.19
C ILE A 32 -8.46 0.96 8.32
N TRP A 33 -8.30 0.99 6.99
CA TRP A 33 -9.36 0.65 6.05
C TRP A 33 -9.79 -0.81 6.17
N LYS A 34 -8.83 -1.75 6.23
CA LYS A 34 -9.10 -3.17 6.45
C LYS A 34 -9.72 -3.44 7.82
N ALA A 35 -9.25 -2.78 8.88
CA ALA A 35 -9.82 -2.90 10.23
C ALA A 35 -11.30 -2.47 10.25
N ARG A 36 -11.62 -1.36 9.58
CA ARG A 36 -13.00 -0.84 9.48
C ARG A 36 -13.91 -1.76 8.65
N PHE A 37 -13.40 -2.33 7.57
CA PHE A 37 -14.19 -3.13 6.63
C PHE A 37 -13.67 -4.56 6.57
N LYS A 38 -14.12 -5.41 7.49
CA LYS A 38 -13.72 -6.82 7.54
C LYS A 38 -13.97 -7.58 6.24
N CYS A 39 -14.92 -7.16 5.41
CA CYS A 39 -15.17 -7.76 4.11
C CYS A 39 -14.01 -7.64 3.12
N VAL A 40 -12.98 -6.82 3.39
CA VAL A 40 -11.73 -6.77 2.62
C VAL A 40 -10.52 -7.26 3.42
N HIS A 41 -10.74 -7.71 4.66
CA HIS A 41 -9.72 -8.28 5.53
C HIS A 41 -9.82 -9.82 5.52
N GLN A 42 -8.68 -10.51 5.64
CA GLN A 42 -8.61 -11.97 5.64
C GLN A 42 -9.54 -12.64 6.68
N LYS A 43 -9.70 -12.04 7.87
CA LYS A 43 -10.61 -12.53 8.92
C LYS A 43 -12.10 -12.45 8.57
N GLY A 44 -12.51 -11.52 7.69
CA GLY A 44 -13.89 -11.48 7.20
C GLY A 44 -14.14 -12.40 6.01
N GLY A 45 -13.16 -13.25 5.68
CA GLY A 45 -13.12 -14.11 4.51
C GLY A 45 -12.19 -13.58 3.43
N THR A 46 -11.53 -14.49 2.71
CA THR A 46 -10.76 -14.14 1.51
C THR A 46 -11.71 -13.63 0.42
N LEU A 47 -11.29 -12.60 -0.31
CA LEU A 47 -12.05 -12.00 -1.42
C LEU A 47 -12.06 -12.95 -2.63
N SER A 48 -12.81 -14.05 -2.53
CA SER A 48 -12.91 -15.12 -3.54
C SER A 48 -13.84 -14.74 -4.70
N TYR A 49 -13.65 -13.56 -5.27
CA TYR A 49 -14.41 -13.05 -6.41
C TYR A 49 -13.49 -12.74 -7.60
N THR A 50 -14.09 -12.46 -8.76
CA THR A 50 -13.32 -11.99 -9.91
C THR A 50 -12.59 -10.69 -9.59
N PRO A 51 -11.39 -10.44 -10.15
CA PRO A 51 -10.62 -9.22 -9.87
C PRO A 51 -11.41 -7.92 -10.08
N LEU A 52 -12.30 -7.91 -11.08
CA LEU A 52 -13.19 -6.78 -11.35
C LEU A 52 -14.18 -6.53 -10.20
N LYS A 53 -14.76 -7.59 -9.64
CA LYS A 53 -15.68 -7.49 -8.48
C LYS A 53 -14.93 -7.07 -7.23
N CYS A 54 -13.74 -7.62 -7.00
CA CYS A 54 -12.84 -7.21 -5.91
C CYS A 54 -12.51 -5.71 -5.99
N GLY A 55 -12.19 -5.20 -7.18
CA GLY A 55 -11.94 -3.77 -7.41
C GLY A 55 -13.14 -2.88 -7.09
N LYS A 56 -14.36 -3.31 -7.45
CA LYS A 56 -15.61 -2.60 -7.10
C LYS A 56 -15.85 -2.57 -5.59
N MET A 57 -15.63 -3.69 -4.90
CA MET A 57 -15.74 -3.76 -3.44
C MET A 57 -14.71 -2.84 -2.76
N ALA A 58 -13.47 -2.82 -3.26
CA ALA A 58 -12.45 -1.93 -2.76
C ALA A 58 -12.85 -0.45 -2.93
N ALA A 59 -13.31 -0.06 -4.12
CA ALA A 59 -13.76 1.31 -4.38
C ALA A 59 -14.95 1.71 -3.48
N ALA A 60 -15.94 0.84 -3.32
CA ALA A 60 -17.11 1.10 -2.47
C ALA A 60 -16.71 1.30 -1.00
N THR A 61 -15.82 0.46 -0.46
CA THR A 61 -15.36 0.58 0.93
C THR A 61 -14.45 1.79 1.14
N PHE A 62 -13.65 2.22 0.16
CA PHE A 62 -12.94 3.51 0.24
C PHE A 62 -13.89 4.72 0.26
N LEU A 63 -14.96 4.68 -0.55
CA LEU A 63 -15.99 5.72 -0.53
C LEU A 63 -16.68 5.79 0.84
N LEU A 64 -17.03 4.63 1.41
CA LEU A 64 -17.60 4.54 2.75
C LEU A 64 -16.61 4.98 3.84
N HIS A 65 -15.32 4.65 3.70
CA HIS A 65 -14.27 5.14 4.61
C HIS A 65 -14.25 6.67 4.65
N ASN A 66 -14.27 7.31 3.48
CA ASN A 66 -14.29 8.77 3.37
C ASN A 66 -15.55 9.37 3.99
N TYR A 67 -16.71 8.73 3.80
CA TYR A 67 -17.95 9.11 4.45
C TYR A 67 -17.83 9.05 5.98
N CYS A 68 -17.35 7.92 6.53
CA CYS A 68 -17.12 7.76 7.96
C CYS A 68 -16.17 8.83 8.52
N ARG A 69 -15.05 9.12 7.82
CA ARG A 69 -14.12 10.17 8.23
C ARG A 69 -14.76 11.55 8.28
N ARG A 70 -15.54 11.93 7.26
CA ARG A 70 -16.23 13.23 7.21
C ARG A 70 -17.29 13.39 8.30
N ARG A 71 -17.89 12.27 8.72
CA ARG A 71 -18.91 12.24 9.77
C ARG A 71 -18.35 11.94 11.17
N ASN A 72 -17.02 11.88 11.31
CA ASN A 72 -16.33 11.52 12.56
C ASN A 72 -16.85 10.20 13.18
N ILE A 73 -17.19 9.23 12.35
CA ILE A 73 -17.62 7.91 12.82
C ILE A 73 -16.37 7.17 13.35
N PRO A 74 -16.33 6.80 14.64
CA PRO A 74 -15.17 6.18 15.23
C PRO A 74 -14.83 4.86 14.53
N LEU A 75 -13.55 4.48 14.59
CA LEU A 75 -13.17 3.10 14.29
C LEU A 75 -13.66 2.27 15.47
N LEU A 76 -14.33 1.14 15.19
CA LEU A 76 -14.68 0.21 16.27
C LEU A 76 -13.38 -0.40 16.77
N ASP A 77 -13.22 -0.47 18.10
CA ASP A 77 -12.08 -1.15 18.70
C ASP A 77 -12.08 -2.60 18.22
N ASP A 78 -11.02 -2.93 17.51
CA ASP A 78 -10.73 -4.24 16.99
C ASP A 78 -9.44 -4.64 17.68
N PRO A 79 -9.42 -5.70 18.50
CA PRO A 79 -8.21 -6.10 19.19
C PRO A 79 -7.10 -6.26 18.14
N GLU A 80 -5.98 -5.57 18.37
CA GLU A 80 -4.83 -5.61 17.47
C GLU A 80 -4.55 -7.05 17.09
N ASP A 81 -4.46 -7.30 15.79
CA ASP A 81 -4.24 -8.62 15.24
C ASP A 81 -2.74 -8.78 15.04
N PRO A 82 -2.01 -9.45 15.95
CA PRO A 82 -0.56 -9.63 15.80
C PRO A 82 -0.19 -10.43 14.54
N ASP A 83 -1.17 -11.10 13.90
CA ASP A 83 -1.02 -11.99 12.76
C ASP A 83 -1.64 -11.46 11.44
N ASP A 84 -1.50 -10.17 11.09
CA ASP A 84 -1.60 -9.78 9.66
C ASP A 84 -0.24 -10.10 9.02
N PRO A 85 -0.04 -11.28 8.38
CA PRO A 85 1.24 -11.59 7.77
C PRO A 85 1.46 -10.58 6.66
N ASN A 86 2.45 -9.71 6.82
CA ASN A 86 2.93 -8.90 5.72
C ASN A 86 3.30 -9.86 4.59
N PRO A 87 2.59 -9.86 3.44
CA PRO A 87 2.83 -10.86 2.41
C PRO A 87 4.28 -10.76 1.97
N ALA A 88 4.98 -11.89 2.02
CA ALA A 88 6.37 -11.98 1.58
C ALA A 88 6.46 -11.41 0.15
N PRO A 89 7.49 -10.60 -0.16
CA PRO A 89 7.64 -10.05 -1.50
C PRO A 89 7.64 -11.19 -2.51
N ALA A 90 6.66 -11.18 -3.42
CA ALA A 90 6.57 -12.17 -4.50
C ALA A 90 7.91 -12.21 -5.24
N ALA A 91 8.44 -13.42 -5.46
CA ALA A 91 9.72 -13.66 -6.12
C ALA A 91 9.78 -12.83 -7.41
N ALA A 92 10.78 -11.95 -7.50
CA ALA A 92 10.87 -10.92 -8.52
C ALA A 92 11.24 -11.52 -9.89
N GLY A 93 10.25 -12.10 -10.58
CA GLY A 93 10.40 -12.61 -11.94
C GLY A 93 10.30 -11.53 -13.02
N ALA A 94 11.24 -11.56 -13.97
CA ALA A 94 11.26 -11.05 -15.35
C ALA A 94 10.83 -9.60 -15.70
N ARG A 95 10.24 -8.80 -14.80
CA ARG A 95 9.81 -7.39 -15.07
C ARG A 95 10.79 -6.32 -14.57
N LEU A 96 12.06 -6.66 -14.42
CA LEU A 96 13.02 -5.84 -13.68
C LEU A 96 13.57 -4.64 -14.48
N ALA A 97 13.89 -4.80 -15.76
CA ALA A 97 14.64 -3.77 -16.51
C ALA A 97 13.84 -2.48 -16.76
N ALA A 98 12.61 -2.58 -17.29
CA ALA A 98 11.77 -1.41 -17.57
C ALA A 98 11.39 -0.66 -16.28
N GLY A 99 11.09 -1.40 -15.20
CA GLY A 99 10.80 -0.82 -13.89
C GLY A 99 12.00 -0.10 -13.28
N GLN A 100 13.20 -0.67 -13.43
CA GLN A 100 14.45 -0.04 -13.00
C GLN A 100 14.76 1.22 -13.82
N ALA A 101 14.60 1.17 -15.15
CA ALA A 101 14.81 2.32 -16.03
C ALA A 101 13.86 3.48 -15.69
N ARG A 102 12.56 3.20 -15.51
CA ARG A 102 11.59 4.22 -15.12
C ARG A 102 11.89 4.84 -13.75
N ARG A 103 12.32 4.01 -12.79
CA ARG A 103 12.77 4.51 -11.48
C ARG A 103 13.98 5.43 -11.62
N ARG A 104 15.00 5.05 -12.40
CA ARG A 104 16.20 5.89 -12.62
C ARG A 104 15.83 7.25 -13.22
N GLN A 105 14.96 7.25 -14.23
CA GLN A 105 14.45 8.48 -14.83
C GLN A 105 13.76 9.38 -13.78
N MET A 106 12.88 8.81 -12.95
CA MET A 106 12.19 9.56 -11.90
C MET A 106 13.16 10.13 -10.85
N ILE A 107 14.21 9.39 -10.48
CA ILE A 107 15.22 9.86 -9.54
C ILE A 107 15.96 11.07 -10.14
N GLN A 108 16.40 10.97 -11.40
CA GLN A 108 17.10 12.05 -12.08
C GLN A 108 16.24 13.31 -12.26
N GLU A 109 14.95 13.14 -12.53
CA GLU A 109 14.03 14.25 -12.83
C GLU A 109 13.54 14.98 -11.56
N TYR A 110 13.27 14.25 -10.47
CA TYR A 110 12.58 14.81 -9.29
C TYR A 110 13.42 14.82 -8.01
N PHE A 111 14.55 14.14 -7.97
CA PHE A 111 15.40 14.03 -6.78
C PHE A 111 16.82 14.48 -7.15
N SER A 112 17.04 15.79 -7.24
CA SER A 112 18.39 16.39 -7.15
C SER A 112 18.90 16.28 -5.72
#